data_AF-A0A3M9KRY9-F1
#
_entry.id   AF-A0A3M9KRY9-F1
#
_cell.length_a   1.000
_cell.length_b   1.000
_cell.length_c   1.000
_cell.angle_alpha   90.00
_cell.angle_beta   90.00
_cell.angle_gamma   90.00
#
_symmetry.space_group_name_H-M   'P 1'
#
loop_
_entity.id
_entity.type
_entity.pdbx_description
1 polymer ?
#
loop_
_entity_poly.entity_id
_entity_poly.type
_entity_poly.pdbx_seq_one_letter_code
_entity_poly.pdbx_strand_id
1 'polypeptide(L)'
;MAGLPPALHYYVVYDGVGAPEGLLVEEFLLAADHSSAGLVSGGWTRPESRWHEASATSRRLRVDAALRKRVTPVGRSAAAALYRDLCGEDLPDEGALRECFGTPPAPPPSPLRLNDSGPRPGFRETRVYRILFAGELSPDGLAALSEAWQMPITGDPADPETRILGAVRRQVSGDAFRWDLRRVAAGAAWALDVTCDLLGERDEAAGVLLHGLTTQVRRQGMVPVTVDRFR
;
A
#
# COMPACT_ATOMS: atom_id res chain seq x y z
N MET A 1 -17.38 -3.98 17.33
CA MET A 1 -17.80 -3.18 16.16
C MET A 1 -17.08 -3.74 14.95
N ALA A 2 -17.81 -4.21 13.93
CA ALA A 2 -17.18 -4.55 12.66
C ALA A 2 -16.69 -3.24 12.03
N GLY A 3 -15.38 -3.09 11.87
CA GLY A 3 -14.79 -1.95 11.17
C GLY A 3 -15.30 -1.90 9.72
N LEU A 4 -15.24 -0.73 9.11
CA LEU A 4 -15.46 -0.62 7.66
C LEU A 4 -14.53 -1.61 6.93
N PRO A 5 -15.02 -2.33 5.92
CA PRO A 5 -14.18 -3.25 5.16
C PRO A 5 -13.02 -2.45 4.53
N PRO A 6 -11.81 -3.06 4.43
CA PRO A 6 -10.64 -2.34 3.95
C PRO A 6 -10.88 -1.86 2.52
N ALA A 7 -10.49 -0.62 2.25
CA ALA A 7 -10.71 -0.01 0.95
C ALA A 7 -9.93 -0.74 -0.15
N LEU A 8 -10.57 -0.97 -1.30
CA LEU A 8 -9.96 -1.67 -2.42
C LEU A 8 -8.93 -0.78 -3.14
N HIS A 9 -7.85 -1.41 -3.59
CA HIS A 9 -6.80 -0.80 -4.38
C HIS A 9 -7.05 -1.03 -5.87
N TYR A 10 -7.38 0.04 -6.60
CA TYR A 10 -7.65 -0.03 -8.03
C TYR A 10 -6.40 0.28 -8.85
N TYR A 11 -6.24 -0.43 -9.96
CA TYR A 11 -5.21 -0.19 -10.96
C TYR A 11 -5.80 -0.32 -12.37
N VAL A 12 -5.37 0.56 -13.27
CA VAL A 12 -5.59 0.42 -14.71
C VAL A 12 -4.44 -0.37 -15.29
N VAL A 13 -4.75 -1.36 -16.11
CA VAL A 13 -3.78 -2.15 -16.87
C VAL A 13 -3.83 -1.70 -18.32
N TYR A 14 -2.67 -1.39 -18.89
CA TYR A 14 -2.51 -0.96 -20.28
C TYR A 14 -1.90 -2.07 -21.12
N ASP A 15 -2.25 -2.14 -22.41
CA ASP A 15 -1.63 -3.06 -23.37
C ASP A 15 -0.22 -2.61 -23.78
N GLY A 16 0.40 -3.32 -24.73
CA GLY A 16 1.74 -3.01 -25.23
C GLY A 16 1.85 -1.72 -26.05
N VAL A 17 0.72 -1.16 -26.51
CA VAL A 17 0.67 0.09 -27.28
C VAL A 17 0.21 1.29 -26.43
N GLY A 18 -0.09 1.06 -25.14
CA GLY A 18 -0.46 2.09 -24.17
C GLY A 18 -1.96 2.37 -24.09
N ALA A 19 -2.81 1.53 -24.68
CA ALA A 19 -4.26 1.67 -24.53
C ALA A 19 -4.75 0.93 -23.27
N PRO A 20 -5.76 1.43 -22.56
CA PRO A 20 -6.36 0.70 -21.44
C PRO A 20 -6.91 -0.66 -21.89
N GLU A 21 -6.46 -1.72 -21.24
CA GLU A 21 -6.77 -3.12 -21.51
C GLU A 21 -7.72 -3.71 -20.45
N GLY A 22 -7.62 -3.22 -19.21
CA GLY A 22 -8.41 -3.74 -18.11
C GLY A 22 -8.20 -3.03 -16.77
N LEU A 23 -8.82 -3.60 -15.74
CA LEU A 23 -8.72 -3.19 -14.35
C LEU A 23 -8.20 -4.36 -13.51
N LEU A 24 -7.35 -4.04 -12.54
CA LEU A 24 -6.99 -4.92 -11.44
C LEU A 24 -7.44 -4.26 -10.13
N VAL A 25 -8.05 -5.04 -9.26
CA VAL A 25 -8.52 -4.60 -7.95
C VAL A 25 -7.94 -5.52 -6.90
N GLU A 26 -7.27 -4.96 -5.89
CA GLU A 26 -6.65 -5.70 -4.81
C GLU A 26 -7.25 -5.33 -3.45
N GLU A 27 -7.29 -6.30 -2.53
CA GLU A 27 -7.62 -6.09 -1.13
C GLU A 27 -6.49 -6.67 -0.25
N PHE A 28 -5.89 -5.80 0.56
CA PHE A 28 -4.98 -6.22 1.62
C PHE A 28 -5.80 -6.72 2.79
N LEU A 29 -5.70 -8.02 3.07
CA LEU A 29 -6.26 -8.62 4.25
C LEU A 29 -5.31 -8.31 5.40
N LEU A 30 -5.79 -7.58 6.42
CA LEU A 30 -5.00 -7.19 7.58
C LEU A 30 -5.42 -7.99 8.81
N ALA A 31 -4.46 -8.38 9.64
CA ALA A 31 -4.71 -8.90 10.97
C ALA A 31 -5.19 -7.76 11.90
N ALA A 32 -5.63 -8.12 13.11
CA ALA A 32 -6.11 -7.15 14.11
C ALA A 32 -5.07 -6.09 14.48
N ASP A 33 -3.78 -6.41 14.32
CA ASP A 33 -2.68 -5.49 14.57
C ASP A 33 -2.27 -4.64 13.35
N HIS A 34 -3.02 -4.71 12.26
CA HIS A 34 -2.75 -4.08 10.95
C HIS A 34 -1.55 -4.63 10.17
N SER A 35 -0.97 -5.76 10.59
CA SER A 35 -0.03 -6.49 9.73
C SER A 35 -0.75 -7.20 8.59
N SER A 36 -0.07 -7.43 7.47
CA SER A 36 -0.63 -8.15 6.33
C SER A 36 -0.85 -9.61 6.66
N ALA A 37 -2.10 -10.05 6.55
CA ALA A 37 -2.53 -11.45 6.64
C ALA A 37 -2.71 -12.10 5.26
N GLY A 38 -2.79 -11.30 4.19
CA GLY A 38 -2.93 -11.80 2.84
C GLY A 38 -3.24 -10.71 1.83
N LEU A 39 -3.34 -11.14 0.57
CA LEU A 39 -3.72 -10.30 -0.54
C LEU A 39 -4.61 -11.11 -1.46
N VAL A 40 -5.79 -10.57 -1.75
CA VAL A 40 -6.73 -11.13 -2.72
C VAL A 40 -7.01 -10.10 -3.80
N SER A 41 -7.39 -10.56 -4.99
CA SER A 41 -7.61 -9.65 -6.10
C SER A 41 -8.55 -10.20 -7.16
N GLY A 42 -9.19 -9.27 -7.87
CA GLY A 42 -10.04 -9.52 -9.01
C GLY A 42 -9.57 -8.69 -10.21
N GLY A 43 -9.69 -9.27 -11.39
CA GLY A 43 -9.32 -8.65 -12.66
C GLY A 43 -10.52 -8.57 -13.57
N TRP A 44 -10.53 -7.54 -14.42
CA TRP A 44 -11.42 -7.44 -15.55
C TRP A 44 -10.60 -7.00 -16.76
N THR A 45 -10.79 -7.67 -17.89
CA THR A 45 -10.12 -7.33 -19.15
C THR A 45 -11.15 -7.22 -20.26
N ARG A 46 -10.90 -6.33 -21.23
CA ARG A 46 -11.80 -6.15 -22.38
C ARG A 46 -12.10 -7.46 -23.12
N PRO A 47 -11.12 -8.34 -23.41
CA PRO A 47 -11.37 -9.59 -24.13
C PRO A 47 -12.28 -10.57 -23.37
N GLU A 48 -12.18 -10.61 -22.05
CA GLU A 48 -12.99 -11.52 -21.22
C GLU A 48 -14.35 -10.93 -20.86
N SER A 49 -14.45 -9.59 -20.81
CA SER A 49 -15.67 -8.84 -20.49
C SER A 49 -16.35 -9.27 -19.19
N ARG A 50 -15.61 -9.92 -18.28
CA ARG A 50 -16.09 -10.41 -16.98
C ARG A 50 -15.02 -10.27 -15.91
N TRP A 51 -15.47 -10.12 -14.67
CA TRP A 51 -14.60 -10.18 -13.50
C TRP A 51 -14.16 -11.61 -13.24
N HIS A 52 -12.91 -11.78 -12.83
CA HIS A 52 -12.31 -13.08 -12.53
C HIS A 52 -11.23 -12.94 -11.44
N GLU A 53 -10.83 -14.08 -10.87
CA GLU A 53 -9.74 -14.19 -9.91
C GLU A 53 -8.40 -13.74 -10.54
N ALA A 54 -7.68 -12.81 -9.90
CA ALA A 54 -6.48 -12.22 -10.50
C ALA A 54 -5.22 -12.27 -9.61
N SER A 55 -5.17 -13.13 -8.59
CA SER A 55 -4.05 -13.17 -7.63
C SER A 55 -2.72 -13.54 -8.28
N ALA A 56 -2.73 -14.34 -9.35
CA ALA A 56 -1.52 -14.60 -10.12
C ALA A 56 -0.96 -13.31 -10.75
N THR A 57 -1.81 -12.49 -11.35
CA THR A 57 -1.46 -11.18 -11.94
C THR A 57 -1.02 -10.20 -10.86
N SER A 58 -1.75 -10.13 -9.75
CA SER A 58 -1.39 -9.32 -8.59
C SER A 58 -0.01 -9.69 -8.01
N ARG A 59 0.32 -10.99 -7.88
CA ARG A 59 1.67 -11.42 -7.46
C ARG A 59 2.74 -11.03 -8.46
N ARG A 60 2.47 -11.20 -9.77
CA ARG A 60 3.39 -10.79 -10.83
C ARG A 60 3.69 -9.29 -10.78
N LEU A 61 2.72 -8.44 -10.46
CA LEU A 61 2.92 -7.00 -10.33
C LEU A 61 4.06 -6.64 -9.36
N ARG A 62 4.29 -7.45 -8.32
CA ARG A 62 5.34 -7.20 -7.32
C ARG A 62 6.74 -7.58 -7.79
N VAL A 63 6.88 -8.43 -8.81
CA VAL A 63 8.18 -8.94 -9.29
C VAL A 63 8.50 -8.55 -10.74
N ASP A 64 7.51 -8.41 -11.60
CA ASP A 64 7.64 -8.12 -13.03
C ASP A 64 7.64 -6.60 -13.30
N ALA A 65 8.83 -6.04 -13.57
CA ALA A 65 9.00 -4.62 -13.85
C ALA A 65 8.33 -4.18 -15.16
N ALA A 66 8.25 -5.06 -16.16
CA ALA A 66 7.61 -4.74 -17.43
C ALA A 66 6.09 -4.64 -17.25
N LEU A 67 5.50 -5.53 -16.45
CA LEU A 67 4.10 -5.43 -16.06
C LEU A 67 3.83 -4.15 -15.24
N ARG A 68 4.68 -3.81 -14.25
CA ARG A 68 4.50 -2.57 -13.47
C ARG A 68 4.48 -1.31 -14.33
N LYS A 69 5.33 -1.22 -15.36
CA LYS A 69 5.35 -0.08 -16.28
C LYS A 69 4.03 0.10 -17.06
N ARG A 70 3.23 -0.96 -17.16
CA ARG A 70 1.92 -0.97 -17.83
C ARG A 70 0.75 -0.80 -16.87
N VAL A 71 1.00 -0.49 -15.59
CA VAL A 71 -0.04 -0.43 -14.57
C VAL A 71 0.00 0.94 -13.88
N THR A 72 -1.16 1.58 -13.76
CA THR A 72 -1.30 2.86 -13.06
C THR A 72 -2.27 2.72 -11.89
N PRO A 73 -1.85 2.99 -10.64
CA PRO A 73 -2.75 3.05 -9.50
C PRO A 73 -3.77 4.19 -9.68
N VAL A 74 -5.05 3.89 -9.45
CA VAL A 74 -6.13 4.88 -9.55
C VAL A 74 -7.05 4.80 -8.33
N GLY A 75 -7.88 5.84 -8.15
CA GLY A 75 -9.01 5.79 -7.21
C GLY A 75 -10.23 5.10 -7.83
N ARG A 76 -11.18 4.67 -6.99
CA ARG A 76 -12.42 4.01 -7.44
C ARG A 76 -13.20 4.82 -8.48
N SER A 77 -13.31 6.14 -8.31
CA SER A 77 -14.03 7.00 -9.25
C SER A 77 -13.41 7.01 -10.65
N ALA A 78 -12.08 7.04 -10.75
CA ALA A 78 -11.38 6.97 -12.04
C ALA A 78 -11.46 5.57 -12.65
N ALA A 79 -11.38 4.51 -11.84
CA ALA A 79 -11.63 3.15 -12.30
C ALA A 79 -13.06 2.98 -12.82
N ALA A 80 -14.06 3.59 -12.16
CA ALA A 80 -15.45 3.52 -12.57
C ALA A 80 -15.72 4.26 -13.88
N ALA A 81 -15.15 5.45 -14.06
CA ALA A 81 -15.22 6.17 -15.32
C ALA A 81 -14.62 5.35 -16.47
N LEU A 82 -13.41 4.79 -16.26
CA LEU A 82 -12.77 3.94 -17.26
C LEU A 82 -13.60 2.68 -17.56
N TYR A 83 -14.11 2.00 -16.53
CA TYR A 83 -14.93 0.80 -16.72
C TYR A 83 -16.14 1.09 -17.62
N ARG A 84 -16.85 2.19 -17.34
CA ARG A 84 -17.99 2.65 -18.13
C ARG A 84 -17.59 2.97 -19.57
N ASP A 85 -16.46 3.64 -19.78
CA ASP A 85 -15.96 3.94 -21.12
C ASP A 85 -15.59 2.67 -21.91
N LEU A 86 -15.16 1.61 -21.20
CA LEU A 86 -14.69 0.37 -21.80
C LEU A 86 -15.80 -0.63 -22.13
N CYS A 87 -16.84 -0.74 -21.32
CA CYS A 87 -17.90 -1.74 -21.50
C CYS A 87 -19.33 -1.17 -21.48
N GLY A 88 -19.53 0.12 -21.21
CA GLY A 88 -20.84 0.76 -21.16
C GLY A 88 -21.61 0.56 -19.84
N GLU A 89 -21.04 -0.16 -18.87
CA GLU A 89 -21.69 -0.52 -17.61
C GLU A 89 -21.10 0.23 -16.41
N ASP A 90 -21.83 0.26 -15.30
CA ASP A 90 -21.32 0.79 -14.05
C ASP A 90 -20.38 -0.20 -13.35
N LEU A 91 -19.32 0.32 -12.73
CA LEU A 91 -18.40 -0.50 -11.96
C LEU A 91 -19.13 -1.17 -10.79
N PRO A 92 -19.04 -2.51 -10.64
CA PRO A 92 -19.68 -3.20 -9.54
C PRO A 92 -19.30 -2.63 -8.17
N ASP A 93 -20.21 -2.75 -7.20
CA ASP A 93 -19.91 -2.41 -5.81
C ASP A 93 -18.79 -3.31 -5.26
N GLU A 94 -18.14 -2.85 -4.18
CA GLU A 94 -17.00 -3.57 -3.62
C GLU A 94 -17.38 -4.93 -2.99
N GLY A 95 -18.66 -5.18 -2.70
CA GLY A 95 -19.13 -6.49 -2.27
C GLY A 95 -19.13 -7.47 -3.43
N ALA A 96 -19.75 -7.09 -4.56
CA ALA A 96 -19.77 -7.89 -5.78
C ALA A 96 -18.36 -8.15 -6.34
N LEU A 97 -17.45 -7.17 -6.26
CA LEU A 97 -16.05 -7.38 -6.65
C LEU A 97 -15.36 -8.46 -5.80
N ARG A 98 -15.63 -8.49 -4.48
CA ARG A 98 -15.06 -9.49 -3.57
C ARG A 98 -15.55 -10.91 -3.85
N GLU A 99 -16.75 -11.08 -4.40
CA GLU A 99 -17.24 -12.40 -4.83
C GLU A 99 -16.39 -13.00 -5.96
N CYS A 100 -15.70 -12.15 -6.73
CA CYS A 100 -14.80 -12.58 -7.79
C CYS A 100 -13.37 -12.85 -7.29
N PHE A 101 -13.07 -12.49 -6.04
CA PHE A 101 -11.75 -12.71 -5.47
C PHE A 101 -11.56 -14.19 -5.12
N GLY A 102 -10.32 -14.65 -5.29
CA GLY A 102 -9.95 -16.01 -4.95
C GLY A 102 -9.99 -16.26 -3.45
N THR A 103 -9.85 -17.53 -3.06
CA THR A 103 -9.71 -17.90 -1.66
C THR A 103 -8.52 -17.16 -1.03
N PRO A 104 -8.71 -16.53 0.14
CA PRO A 104 -7.61 -15.94 0.90
C PRO A 104 -6.45 -16.94 1.06
N PRO A 105 -5.20 -16.48 0.92
CA PRO A 105 -4.06 -17.34 1.22
C PRO A 105 -4.08 -17.75 2.70
N ALA A 106 -3.38 -18.84 3.02
CA ALA A 106 -3.14 -19.19 4.41
C ALA A 106 -2.47 -18.01 5.14
N PRO A 107 -2.82 -17.76 6.41
CA PRO A 107 -2.19 -16.68 7.18
C PRO A 107 -0.67 -16.84 7.18
N PRO A 108 0.09 -15.75 7.01
CA PRO A 108 1.53 -15.81 7.13
C PRO A 108 1.94 -16.23 8.56
N PRO A 109 3.14 -16.78 8.73
CA PRO A 109 3.68 -17.05 10.05
C PRO A 109 3.75 -15.76 10.88
N SER A 110 3.67 -15.89 12.20
CA SER A 110 3.76 -14.75 13.12
C SER A 110 4.97 -13.87 12.78
N PRO A 111 4.80 -12.54 12.73
CA PRO A 111 5.86 -11.67 12.27
C PRO A 111 7.07 -11.69 13.21
N LEU A 112 8.25 -11.45 12.62
CA LEU A 112 9.51 -11.44 13.34
C LEU A 112 9.52 -10.28 14.35
N ARG A 113 9.45 -10.58 15.65
CA ARG A 113 9.60 -9.56 16.70
C ARG A 113 11.07 -9.25 16.90
N LEU A 114 11.49 -8.05 16.49
CA LEU A 114 12.91 -7.69 16.49
C LEU A 114 13.42 -7.28 17.87
N ASN A 115 12.57 -6.78 18.78
CA ASN A 115 12.96 -6.42 20.16
C ASN A 115 11.73 -6.32 21.10
N ASP A 116 11.79 -6.96 22.27
CA ASP A 116 10.82 -6.79 23.38
C ASP A 116 11.19 -5.62 24.32
N SER A 117 11.81 -4.57 23.80
CA SER A 117 12.01 -3.36 24.61
C SER A 117 10.62 -2.83 24.98
N GLY A 118 10.32 -2.63 26.27
CA GLY A 118 9.03 -2.11 26.73
C GLY A 118 8.70 -0.72 26.14
N PRO A 119 7.44 -0.23 26.26
CA PRO A 119 6.97 1.03 25.70
C PRO A 119 7.95 2.20 25.90
N ARG A 120 8.03 3.11 24.92
CA ARG A 120 8.86 4.31 25.12
C ARG A 120 8.36 5.12 26.32
N PRO A 121 9.25 5.79 27.09
CA PRO A 121 8.85 6.57 28.25
C PRO A 121 7.74 7.57 27.93
N GLY A 122 6.70 7.57 28.77
CA GLY A 122 5.52 8.43 28.60
C GLY A 122 4.43 7.82 27.72
N PHE A 123 4.64 6.65 27.11
CA PHE A 123 3.65 5.96 26.29
C PHE A 123 3.25 4.61 26.90
N ARG A 124 2.02 4.17 26.62
CA ARG A 124 1.52 2.85 27.05
C ARG A 124 1.97 1.74 26.12
N GLU A 125 2.10 2.05 24.83
CA GLU A 125 2.52 1.10 23.83
C GLU A 125 3.38 1.79 22.77
N THR A 126 4.34 1.06 22.20
CA THR A 126 5.06 1.47 21.00
C THR A 126 4.96 0.33 20.01
N ARG A 127 4.47 0.63 18.81
CA ARG A 127 4.37 -0.29 17.69
C ARG A 127 5.31 0.12 16.58
N VAL A 128 5.89 -0.87 15.89
CA VAL A 128 6.79 -0.62 14.77
C VAL A 128 6.33 -1.42 13.57
N TYR A 129 6.01 -0.73 12.49
CA TYR A 129 5.59 -1.31 11.23
C TYR A 129 6.61 -1.05 10.13
N ARG A 130 6.62 -1.91 9.12
CA ARG A 130 7.23 -1.61 7.82
C ARG A 130 6.25 -1.89 6.70
N ILE A 131 6.02 -0.89 5.88
CA ILE A 131 5.28 -1.04 4.63
C ILE A 131 6.30 -1.17 3.51
N LEU A 132 6.32 -2.31 2.82
CA LEU A 132 7.17 -2.54 1.66
C LEU A 132 6.42 -2.18 0.38
N PHE A 133 7.15 -1.58 -0.57
CA PHE A 133 6.63 -1.21 -1.88
C PHE A 133 7.57 -1.69 -2.99
N ALA A 134 6.97 -2.19 -4.07
CA ALA A 134 7.63 -2.51 -5.32
C ALA A 134 7.48 -1.35 -6.31
N GLY A 135 8.48 -1.19 -7.18
CA GLY A 135 8.55 -0.10 -8.14
C GLY A 135 9.56 0.96 -7.75
N GLU A 136 9.68 1.96 -8.62
CA GLU A 136 10.61 3.07 -8.44
C GLU A 136 9.84 4.33 -8.06
N LEU A 137 10.37 5.08 -7.09
CA LEU A 137 9.87 6.40 -6.75
C LEU A 137 10.61 7.42 -7.63
N SER A 138 9.88 8.08 -8.52
CA SER A 138 10.43 9.16 -9.33
C SER A 138 10.82 10.37 -8.48
N PRO A 139 11.70 11.26 -8.97
CA PRO A 139 12.01 12.53 -8.27
C PRO A 139 10.76 13.37 -7.99
N ASP A 140 9.82 13.45 -8.95
CA ASP A 140 8.55 14.17 -8.79
C ASP A 140 7.67 13.51 -7.73
N GLY A 141 7.62 12.16 -7.71
CA GLY A 141 6.90 11.42 -6.70
C GLY A 141 7.50 11.63 -5.31
N LEU A 142 8.84 11.67 -5.19
CA LEU A 142 9.52 11.99 -3.94
C LEU A 142 9.21 13.41 -3.47
N ALA A 143 9.21 14.40 -4.38
CA ALA A 143 8.83 15.77 -4.07
C ALA A 143 7.38 15.86 -3.59
N ALA A 144 6.45 15.19 -4.27
CA ALA A 144 5.04 15.15 -3.88
C ALA A 144 4.82 14.50 -2.50
N LEU A 145 5.56 13.43 -2.16
CA LEU A 145 5.52 12.83 -0.83
C LEU A 145 6.14 13.75 0.23
N SER A 146 7.27 14.39 -0.09
CA SER A 146 7.93 15.36 0.79
C SER A 146 6.98 16.51 1.14
N GLU A 147 6.28 17.06 0.15
CA GLU A 147 5.28 18.11 0.35
C GLU A 147 4.09 17.61 1.18
N ALA A 148 3.47 16.50 0.77
CA ALA A 148 2.29 15.94 1.42
C ALA A 148 2.52 15.59 2.90
N TRP A 149 3.73 15.16 3.24
CA TRP A 149 4.11 14.81 4.60
C TRP A 149 4.81 15.95 5.35
N GLN A 150 5.09 17.06 4.69
CA GLN A 150 6.02 18.09 5.16
C GLN A 150 7.30 17.44 5.73
N MET A 151 7.83 16.49 4.96
CA MET A 151 8.98 15.66 5.31
C MET A 151 10.21 16.25 4.64
N PRO A 152 11.16 16.84 5.38
CA PRO A 152 12.40 17.32 4.79
C PRO A 152 13.20 16.15 4.23
N ILE A 153 13.73 16.32 3.02
CA ILE A 153 14.68 15.38 2.42
C ILE A 153 16.07 15.72 2.97
N THR A 154 16.62 14.83 3.78
CA THR A 154 17.86 15.07 4.55
C THR A 154 19.09 14.37 3.97
N GLY A 155 18.90 13.45 3.03
CA GLY A 155 19.98 12.77 2.32
C GLY A 155 19.94 13.07 0.82
N ASP A 156 21.03 12.79 0.11
CA ASP A 156 21.11 13.00 -1.34
C ASP A 156 20.27 11.93 -2.05
N PRO A 157 19.18 12.29 -2.76
CA PRO A 157 18.38 11.32 -3.49
C PRO A 157 19.14 10.64 -4.63
N ALA A 158 20.20 11.25 -5.16
CA ALA A 158 21.03 10.69 -6.23
C ALA A 158 22.06 9.68 -5.70
N ASP A 159 22.38 9.73 -4.40
CA ASP A 159 23.32 8.81 -3.78
C ASP A 159 22.63 7.46 -3.43
N PRO A 160 23.05 6.33 -4.05
CA PRO A 160 22.48 5.02 -3.77
C PRO A 160 22.79 4.51 -2.36
N GLU A 161 23.83 5.03 -1.70
CA GLU A 161 24.20 4.66 -0.32
C GLU A 161 23.30 5.35 0.71
N THR A 162 22.62 6.43 0.34
CA THR A 162 21.65 7.11 1.21
C THR A 162 20.40 6.24 1.37
N ARG A 163 20.36 5.48 2.48
CA ARG A 163 19.26 4.54 2.76
C ARG A 163 17.99 5.21 3.25
N ILE A 164 18.07 6.31 4.00
CA ILE A 164 16.91 7.04 4.52
C ILE A 164 16.90 8.42 3.88
N LEU A 165 15.87 8.72 3.10
CA LEU A 165 15.77 9.99 2.38
C LEU A 165 15.10 11.08 3.21
N GLY A 166 14.17 10.71 4.06
CA GLY A 166 13.45 11.67 4.90
C GLY A 166 12.80 10.99 6.09
N ALA A 167 12.60 11.78 7.13
CA ALA A 167 11.97 11.38 8.36
C ALA A 167 10.98 12.45 8.79
N VAL A 168 9.84 12.02 9.30
CA VAL A 168 8.81 12.94 9.78
C VAL A 168 8.22 12.43 11.09
N ARG A 169 7.88 13.39 11.95
CA ARG A 169 7.19 13.14 13.21
C ARG A 169 5.90 13.96 13.24
N ARG A 170 4.85 13.36 13.79
CA ARG A 170 3.56 14.00 14.06
C ARG A 170 3.07 13.62 15.44
N GLN A 171 2.32 14.53 16.05
CA GLN A 171 1.62 14.29 17.30
C GLN A 171 0.14 14.57 17.08
N VAL A 172 -0.72 13.64 17.50
CA VAL A 172 -2.17 13.77 17.38
C VAL A 172 -2.78 13.25 18.67
N SER A 173 -3.55 14.10 19.35
CA SER A 173 -4.28 13.72 20.57
C SER A 173 -3.41 13.01 21.62
N GLY A 174 -2.14 13.42 21.73
CA GLY A 174 -1.13 12.89 22.65
C GLY A 174 -0.34 11.66 22.14
N ASP A 175 -0.80 10.99 21.09
CA ASP A 175 -0.02 9.93 20.43
C ASP A 175 1.08 10.56 19.57
N ALA A 176 2.21 9.86 19.43
CA ALA A 176 3.30 10.29 18.57
C ALA A 176 3.56 9.27 17.46
N PHE A 177 3.52 9.76 16.23
CA PHE A 177 3.78 8.98 15.03
C PHE A 177 5.08 9.45 14.39
N ARG A 178 5.90 8.52 13.94
CA ARG A 178 7.08 8.79 13.13
C ARG A 178 7.08 7.86 11.94
N TRP A 179 7.49 8.36 10.78
CA TRP A 179 7.85 7.47 9.69
C TRP A 179 9.08 7.93 8.94
N ASP A 180 9.85 6.96 8.47
CA ASP A 180 11.09 7.13 7.72
C ASP A 180 10.91 6.52 6.32
N LEU A 181 11.18 7.30 5.27
CA LEU A 181 11.20 6.81 3.89
C LEU A 181 12.57 6.23 3.56
N ARG A 182 12.60 4.94 3.26
CA ARG A 182 13.81 4.14 3.08
C ARG A 182 13.91 3.52 1.69
N ARG A 183 15.10 3.59 1.08
CA ARG A 183 15.50 2.78 -0.07
C ARG A 183 15.87 1.36 0.37
N VAL A 184 15.34 0.36 -0.31
CA VAL A 184 15.63 -1.07 -0.09
C VAL A 184 16.19 -1.68 -1.39
N ALA A 185 16.99 -2.73 -1.27
CA ALA A 185 17.51 -3.51 -2.42
C ALA A 185 18.09 -2.64 -3.56
N ALA A 186 19.10 -1.81 -3.23
CA ALA A 186 19.74 -0.87 -4.16
C ALA A 186 18.78 0.05 -4.95
N GLY A 187 17.60 0.35 -4.39
CA GLY A 187 16.61 1.26 -4.99
C GLY A 187 15.51 0.57 -5.80
N ALA A 188 15.54 -0.76 -5.95
CA ALA A 188 14.51 -1.53 -6.64
C ALA A 188 13.22 -1.71 -5.82
N ALA A 189 13.26 -1.36 -4.53
CA ALA A 189 12.12 -1.37 -3.63
C ALA A 189 12.23 -0.23 -2.60
N TRP A 190 11.09 0.11 -2.00
CA TRP A 190 10.99 1.16 -1.00
C TRP A 190 10.31 0.64 0.26
N ALA A 191 10.64 1.25 1.39
CA ALA A 191 10.03 0.97 2.67
C ALA A 191 9.60 2.25 3.37
N LEU A 192 8.47 2.19 4.07
CA LEU A 192 8.13 3.13 5.13
C LEU A 192 8.29 2.41 6.46
N ASP A 193 9.27 2.82 7.26
CA ASP A 193 9.41 2.37 8.65
C ASP A 193 8.54 3.29 9.51
N VAL A 194 7.46 2.78 10.10
CA VAL A 194 6.48 3.57 10.86
C VAL A 194 6.56 3.18 12.34
N THR A 195 6.72 4.16 13.22
CA THR A 195 6.64 4.00 14.67
C THR A 195 5.40 4.71 15.19
N CYS A 196 4.59 4.00 15.96
CA CYS A 196 3.40 4.52 16.63
C CYS A 196 3.61 4.41 18.15
N ASP A 197 3.84 5.53 18.82
CA ASP A 197 3.88 5.63 20.27
C ASP A 197 2.49 6.09 20.77
N LEU A 198 1.79 5.22 21.50
CA LEU A 198 0.37 5.36 21.83
C LEU A 198 0.15 5.55 23.33
N LEU A 199 -0.73 6.49 23.71
CA LEU A 199 -1.15 6.74 25.10
C LEU A 199 -2.31 5.85 25.57
N GLY A 200 -2.99 5.16 24.66
CA GLY A 200 -4.11 4.27 24.94
C GLY A 200 -4.30 3.23 23.85
N GLU A 201 -5.34 2.42 23.95
CA GLU A 201 -5.66 1.38 22.97
C GLU A 201 -6.35 2.00 21.75
N ARG A 202 -5.58 2.74 20.95
CA ARG A 202 -6.06 3.37 19.70
C ARG A 202 -5.56 2.61 18.48
N ASP A 203 -6.00 1.36 18.36
CA ASP A 203 -5.70 0.51 17.19
C ASP A 203 -6.11 1.18 15.89
N GLU A 204 -7.25 1.86 15.90
CA GLU A 204 -7.78 2.57 14.73
C GLU A 204 -6.84 3.67 14.23
N ALA A 205 -6.15 4.39 15.13
CA ALA A 205 -5.26 5.48 14.73
C ALA A 205 -4.04 4.97 13.95
N ALA A 206 -3.47 3.83 14.36
CA ALA A 206 -2.40 3.17 13.62
C ALA A 206 -2.90 2.69 12.25
N GLY A 207 -4.07 2.05 12.20
CA GLY A 207 -4.68 1.57 10.94
C GLY A 207 -4.93 2.71 9.94
N VAL A 208 -5.53 3.82 10.40
CA VAL A 208 -5.79 5.01 9.57
C VAL A 208 -4.49 5.59 9.02
N LEU A 209 -3.45 5.69 9.85
CA LEU A 209 -2.14 6.18 9.41
C LEU A 209 -1.54 5.26 8.34
N LEU A 210 -1.46 3.96 8.60
CA LEU A 210 -0.87 2.98 7.67
C LEU A 210 -1.60 2.99 6.33
N HIS A 211 -2.93 3.05 6.35
CA HIS A 211 -3.76 3.15 5.14
C HIS A 211 -3.51 4.47 4.38
N GLY A 212 -3.46 5.60 5.09
CA GLY A 212 -3.21 6.91 4.50
C GLY A 212 -1.84 6.99 3.82
N LEU A 213 -0.78 6.53 4.51
CA LEU A 213 0.58 6.48 3.98
C LEU A 213 0.67 5.57 2.75
N THR A 214 0.06 4.37 2.82
CA THR A 214 -0.01 3.44 1.69
C THR A 214 -0.68 4.07 0.49
N THR A 215 -1.82 4.75 0.71
CA THR A 215 -2.57 5.43 -0.36
C THR A 215 -1.75 6.55 -1.00
N GLN A 216 -1.05 7.37 -0.20
CA GLN A 216 -0.22 8.46 -0.71
C GLN A 216 0.95 7.95 -1.54
N VAL A 217 1.60 6.87 -1.09
CA VAL A 217 2.66 6.19 -1.84
C VAL A 217 2.14 5.58 -3.14
N ARG A 218 0.97 4.90 -3.10
CA ARG A 218 0.33 4.34 -4.30
C ARG A 218 0.06 5.37 -5.37
N ARG A 219 -0.34 6.59 -4.98
CA ARG A 219 -0.56 7.69 -5.93
C ARG A 219 0.70 8.10 -6.70
N GLN A 220 1.89 7.74 -6.20
CA GLN A 220 3.17 7.96 -6.89
C GLN A 220 3.60 6.76 -7.77
N GLY A 221 2.70 5.81 -8.04
CA GLY A 221 2.97 4.67 -8.93
C GLY A 221 3.57 3.44 -8.26
N MET A 222 3.87 3.51 -6.95
CA MET A 222 4.39 2.38 -6.20
C MET A 222 3.31 1.36 -5.82
N VAL A 223 3.68 0.08 -5.78
CA VAL A 223 2.75 -1.03 -5.49
C VAL A 223 3.05 -1.59 -4.10
N PRO A 224 2.11 -1.58 -3.14
CA PRO A 224 2.36 -2.12 -1.80
C PRO A 224 2.59 -3.63 -1.89
N VAL A 225 3.50 -4.14 -1.07
CA VAL A 225 3.88 -5.56 -1.04
C VAL A 225 3.37 -6.21 0.24
N THR A 226 3.70 -5.64 1.40
CA THR A 226 3.30 -6.11 2.72
C THR A 226 3.35 -4.95 3.72
N VAL A 227 2.66 -5.15 4.84
CA VAL A 227 2.76 -4.37 6.07
C VAL A 227 3.18 -5.36 7.17
N ASP A 228 4.43 -5.28 7.61
CA ASP A 228 4.94 -6.15 8.67
C ASP A 228 4.94 -5.40 10.01
N ARG A 229 4.61 -6.08 11.11
CA ARG A 229 4.72 -5.54 12.48
C ARG A 229 5.90 -6.17 13.21
N PHE A 230 6.88 -5.36 13.61
CA PHE A 230 8.07 -5.82 14.34
C PHE A 230 7.97 -5.66 15.85
N ARG A 231 6.96 -4.92 16.32
CA ARG A 231 6.69 -4.63 17.72
C ARG A 231 5.26 -4.15 17.89
#